data_AF-A0A158KET4-F1
#
_entry.id   AF-A0A158KET4-F1
#
_cell.length_a   1.000
_cell.length_b   1.000
_cell.length_c   1.000
_cell.angle_alpha   90.00
_cell.angle_beta   90.00
_cell.angle_gamma   90.00
#
_symmetry.space_group_name_H-M   'P 1'
#
loop_
_entity.id
_entity.type
_entity.pdbx_description
1 polymer ?
#
loop_
_entity_poly.entity_id
_entity_poly.type
_entity_poly.pdbx_seq_one_letter_code
_entity_poly.pdbx_strand_id
1 'polypeptide(L)'
;MADHKRFTVATDIEVYFCDPQHPWQRGSNENTNGLLRQYFLKSTDLSAYSQTKLDAVARRLNELPRKTLNFDAPAERFNQIVASTG
;
A
#
# COMPACT_ATOMS: atom_id res chain seq x y z
N MET A 1 -4.24 -18.17 0.20
CA MET A 1 -3.43 -18.25 -1.04
C MET A 1 -4.11 -19.03 -2.18
N ALA A 2 -5.07 -19.92 -1.92
CA ALA A 2 -5.63 -20.80 -2.96
C ALA A 2 -6.47 -20.10 -4.05
N ASP A 3 -7.14 -19.00 -3.72
CA ASP A 3 -8.08 -18.34 -4.64
C ASP A 3 -7.46 -17.33 -5.62
N HIS A 4 -6.12 -17.16 -5.64
CA HIS A 4 -5.47 -16.20 -6.57
C HIS A 4 -5.80 -16.51 -8.03
N LYS A 5 -5.90 -17.79 -8.41
CA LYS A 5 -6.29 -18.21 -9.77
C LYS A 5 -7.70 -17.74 -10.13
N ARG A 6 -8.65 -17.84 -9.20
CA ARG A 6 -10.02 -17.38 -9.40
C ARG A 6 -10.08 -15.86 -9.52
N PHE A 7 -9.30 -15.15 -8.69
CA PHE A 7 -9.18 -13.70 -8.77
C PHE A 7 -8.68 -13.26 -10.14
N THR A 8 -7.58 -13.83 -10.63
CA THR A 8 -7.02 -13.50 -11.95
C THR A 8 -8.03 -13.77 -13.08
N VAL A 9 -8.75 -14.89 -13.06
CA VAL A 9 -9.79 -15.15 -14.08
C VAL A 9 -10.93 -14.13 -14.03
N ALA A 10 -11.31 -13.67 -12.83
CA ALA A 10 -12.42 -12.74 -12.67
C ALA A 10 -12.06 -11.28 -12.99
N THR A 11 -10.79 -10.89 -12.85
CA THR A 11 -10.35 -9.48 -12.99
C THR A 11 -9.36 -9.24 -14.11
N ASP A 12 -8.84 -10.30 -14.73
CA ASP A 12 -7.70 -10.28 -15.66
C ASP A 12 -6.41 -9.69 -15.05
N ILE A 13 -6.31 -9.67 -13.72
CA ILE A 13 -5.14 -9.16 -12.99
C ILE A 13 -4.22 -10.31 -12.62
N GLU A 14 -2.98 -10.24 -13.10
CA GLU A 14 -1.92 -11.18 -12.73
C GLU A 14 -1.52 -11.05 -11.26
N VAL A 15 -1.32 -12.19 -10.59
CA VAL A 15 -0.93 -12.25 -9.17
C VAL A 15 0.47 -12.80 -9.03
N TYR A 16 1.32 -12.07 -8.32
CA TYR A 16 2.72 -12.39 -8.08
C TYR A 16 2.99 -12.69 -6.61
N PHE A 17 3.93 -13.59 -6.33
CA PHE A 17 4.37 -13.95 -4.98
C PHE A 17 5.86 -13.69 -4.80
N CYS A 18 6.25 -13.32 -3.59
CA CYS A 18 7.66 -13.24 -3.21
C CYS A 18 8.15 -14.60 -2.70
N ASP A 19 9.44 -14.85 -2.88
CA ASP A 19 10.12 -16.02 -2.35
C ASP A 19 10.12 -16.01 -0.81
N PRO A 20 9.95 -17.19 -0.17
CA PRO A 20 10.01 -17.29 1.29
C PRO A 20 11.33 -16.72 1.83
N GLN A 21 11.26 -15.94 2.92
CA GLN A 21 12.43 -15.31 3.55
C GLN A 21 13.16 -14.24 2.71
N HIS A 22 12.56 -13.75 1.62
CA HIS A 22 13.12 -12.69 0.77
C HIS A 22 12.34 -11.36 0.92
N PRO A 23 12.41 -10.67 2.08
CA PRO A 23 11.61 -9.46 2.33
C PRO A 23 11.93 -8.29 1.37
N TRP A 24 13.13 -8.27 0.76
CA TRP A 24 13.51 -7.21 -0.19
C TRP A 24 12.69 -7.22 -1.48
N GLN A 25 12.11 -8.37 -1.88
CA GLN A 25 11.20 -8.44 -3.04
C GLN A 25 9.88 -7.68 -2.82
N ARG A 26 9.61 -7.26 -1.58
CA ARG A 26 8.47 -6.42 -1.19
C ARG A 26 8.91 -5.18 -0.41
N GLY A 27 10.07 -4.63 -0.74
CA GLY A 27 10.68 -3.52 -0.02
C GLY A 27 9.74 -2.31 0.19
N SER A 28 8.95 -1.95 -0.82
CA SER A 28 7.96 -0.87 -0.72
C SER A 28 6.87 -1.16 0.33
N ASN A 29 6.36 -2.40 0.38
CA ASN A 29 5.35 -2.80 1.36
C ASN A 29 5.92 -2.77 2.78
N GLU A 30 7.16 -3.24 2.96
CA GLU A 30 7.83 -3.20 4.26
C GLU A 30 8.07 -1.75 4.74
N ASN A 31 8.44 -0.84 3.82
CA ASN A 31 8.58 0.58 4.12
C ASN A 31 7.25 1.21 4.56
N THR A 32 6.17 0.98 3.80
CA THR A 32 4.82 1.47 4.15
C THR A 32 4.32 0.90 5.48
N ASN A 33 4.55 -0.39 5.73
CA ASN A 33 4.21 -1.02 7.00
C ASN A 33 4.96 -0.39 8.18
N GLY A 34 6.23 0.00 8.00
CA GLY A 34 6.99 0.75 9.00
C GLY A 34 6.36 2.09 9.36
N LEU A 35 5.77 2.78 8.39
CA LEU A 35 5.10 4.07 8.59
C LEU A 35 3.74 3.90 9.26
N LEU A 36 2.96 2.89 8.87
CA LEU A 36 1.71 2.53 9.54
C LEU A 36 1.93 2.22 11.03
N ARG A 37 3.09 1.65 11.39
CA ARG A 37 3.44 1.35 12.79
C ARG A 37 3.61 2.57 13.68
N GLN A 38 3.72 3.78 13.11
CA GLN A 38 3.69 5.04 13.87
C GLN A 38 2.28 5.39 14.35
N TYR A 39 1.24 4.84 13.71
CA TYR A 39 -0.17 5.09 14.04
C TYR A 39 -0.83 3.92 14.75
N PHE A 40 -0.45 2.69 14.39
CA PHE A 40 -1.03 1.46 14.92
C PHE A 40 0.10 0.52 15.35
N LEU A 41 0.12 0.12 16.62
CA LEU A 41 1.14 -0.81 17.09
C LEU A 41 1.05 -2.14 16.33
N LYS A 42 2.17 -2.88 16.32
CA LYS A 42 2.17 -4.21 15.72
C LYS A 42 1.09 -5.07 16.39
N SER A 43 0.31 -5.78 15.58
CA SER A 43 -0.79 -6.64 16.03
C SER A 43 -1.99 -5.90 16.64
N THR A 44 -2.11 -4.59 16.41
CA THR A 44 -3.33 -3.85 16.73
C THR A 44 -4.51 -4.38 15.89
N ASP A 45 -5.64 -4.64 16.55
CA ASP A 45 -6.90 -4.92 15.89
C ASP A 45 -7.46 -3.63 15.26
N LEU A 46 -7.44 -3.57 13.92
CA LEU A 46 -7.92 -2.40 13.18
C LEU A 46 -9.45 -2.29 13.18
N SER A 47 -10.18 -3.37 13.46
CA SER A 47 -11.66 -3.35 13.50
C SER A 47 -12.20 -2.50 14.66
N ALA A 48 -11.38 -2.27 15.69
CA ALA A 48 -11.69 -1.38 16.80
C ALA A 48 -11.63 0.12 16.43
N TYR A 49 -11.16 0.47 15.23
CA TYR A 49 -11.04 1.85 14.76
C TYR A 49 -12.15 2.17 13.75
N SER A 50 -12.67 3.39 13.81
CA SER A 50 -13.65 3.84 12.81
C SER A 50 -13.00 3.95 11.42
N GLN A 51 -13.79 3.67 10.38
CA GLN A 51 -13.36 3.84 8.99
C GLN A 51 -12.81 5.26 8.75
N THR A 52 -13.48 6.30 9.28
CA THR A 52 -13.03 7.69 9.17
C THR A 52 -11.62 7.92 9.72
N LYS A 53 -11.26 7.24 10.82
CA LYS A 53 -9.92 7.33 11.39
C LYS A 53 -8.89 6.60 10.53
N LEU A 54 -9.24 5.44 10.00
CA LEU A 54 -8.38 4.70 9.06
C LEU A 54 -8.13 5.51 7.78
N ASP A 55 -9.17 6.13 7.23
CA ASP A 55 -9.08 6.98 6.05
C ASP A 55 -8.22 8.22 6.29
N ALA A 56 -8.32 8.84 7.47
CA ALA A 56 -7.50 9.98 7.83
C ALA A 56 -6.00 9.61 7.88
N VAL A 57 -5.65 8.43 8.42
CA VAL A 57 -4.27 7.94 8.42
C VAL A 57 -3.80 7.60 7.00
N ALA A 58 -4.65 6.93 6.19
CA ALA A 58 -4.33 6.63 4.80
C ALA A 58 -4.08 7.91 3.98
N ARG A 59 -4.95 8.90 4.13
CA ARG A 59 -4.80 10.23 3.50
C ARG A 59 -3.48 10.86 3.90
N ARG A 60 -3.18 10.90 5.21
CA ARG A 60 -1.91 11.45 5.69
C ARG A 60 -0.71 10.75 5.06
N LEU A 61 -0.70 9.42 4.97
CA LEU A 61 0.39 8.67 4.35
C LEU A 61 0.54 8.94 2.84
N ASN A 62 -0.57 9.17 2.14
CA ASN A 62 -0.61 9.45 0.70
C ASN A 62 -0.25 10.91 0.36
N GLU A 63 -0.43 11.83 1.30
CA GLU A 63 -0.07 13.25 1.17
C GLU A 63 1.34 13.55 1.69
N LEU A 64 1.99 12.61 2.39
CA LEU A 64 3.33 12.79 2.93
C LEU A 64 4.40 12.63 1.83
N PRO A 65 5.22 13.68 1.57
CA PRO A 65 6.37 13.62 0.67
C PRO A 65 7.28 12.42 0.92
N ARG A 66 7.68 11.73 -0.17
CA ARG A 66 8.62 10.61 -0.09
C ARG A 66 9.93 10.96 -0.79
N LYS A 67 11.06 10.80 -0.09
CA LYS A 67 12.39 10.95 -0.69
C LYS A 67 12.58 10.06 -1.92
N THR A 68 12.01 8.86 -1.92
CA THR A 68 12.05 7.92 -3.05
C THR A 68 11.28 8.41 -4.29
N LEU A 69 10.41 9.41 -4.13
CA LEU A 69 9.62 10.05 -5.18
C LEU A 69 10.10 11.49 -5.46
N ASN A 70 11.39 11.78 -5.21
CA ASN A 70 11.95 13.14 -5.30
C ASN A 70 11.20 14.18 -4.45
N PHE A 71 10.69 13.75 -3.29
CA PHE A 71 9.89 14.54 -2.36
C PHE A 71 8.49 14.92 -2.84
N ASP A 72 7.99 14.29 -3.91
CA ASP A 72 6.57 14.39 -4.22
C ASP A 72 5.73 13.51 -3.29
N ALA A 73 4.47 13.89 -3.09
CA ALA A 73 3.54 13.04 -2.35
C ALA A 73 3.10 11.84 -3.22
N PRO A 74 2.89 10.65 -2.64
CA PRO A 74 2.37 9.49 -3.36
C PRO A 74 1.09 9.79 -4.16
N ALA A 75 0.15 10.54 -3.58
CA ALA A 75 -1.09 10.93 -4.26
C ALA A 75 -0.83 11.81 -5.50
N GLU A 76 0.11 12.75 -5.41
CA GLU A 76 0.47 13.62 -6.54
C GLU A 76 1.11 12.82 -7.68
N ARG A 77 2.09 11.97 -7.35
CA ARG A 77 2.73 11.08 -8.34
C ARG A 77 1.75 10.12 -8.97
N PHE A 78 0.85 9.53 -8.18
CA PHE A 78 -0.20 8.67 -8.68
C PHE A 78 -1.08 9.41 -9.69
N ASN A 79 -1.58 10.59 -9.33
CA ASN A 79 -2.42 11.40 -10.22
C ASN A 79 -1.70 11.77 -11.53
N GLN A 80 -0.40 12.10 -11.48
CA GLN A 80 0.38 12.40 -12.69
C GLN A 80 0.48 11.21 -13.66
N ILE A 81 0.71 10.00 -13.13
CA ILE A 81 0.95 8.79 -13.94
C ILE A 81 -0.37 8.20 -14.44
N VAL A 82 -1.40 8.18 -13.61
CA VAL A 82 -2.69 7.59 -13.97
C VAL A 82 -3.51 8.53 -14.88
N ALA A 83 -3.48 9.84 -14.64
CA ALA A 83 -4.17 10.79 -15.51
C ALA A 83 -3.56 10.89 -16.92
N SER A 84 -2.29 10.48 -17.10
CA SER A 84 -1.66 10.40 -18.42
C SER A 84 -2.03 9.14 -19.23
N THR A 85 -2.84 8.23 -18.67
CA THR A 85 -3.25 6.98 -19.35
C THR A 85 -4.62 7.11 -20.02
N GLY A 86 -5.00 8.33 -20.44
CA GLY A 86 -6.25 8.64 -21.15
C GLY A 86 -6.03 8.87 -22.64
#